data_AF-A0A9E6EPS1-F1
#
_entry.id   AF-A0A9E6EPS1-F1
#
_cell.length_a   1.000
_cell.length_b   1.000
_cell.length_c   1.000
_cell.angle_alpha   90.00
_cell.angle_beta   90.00
_cell.angle_gamma   90.00
#
_symmetry.space_group_name_H-M   'P 1'
#
loop_
_entity.id
_entity.type
_entity.pdbx_description
1 polymer ?
#
loop_
_entity_poly.entity_id
_entity_poly.type
_entity_poly.pdbx_seq_one_letter_code
_entity_poly.pdbx_strand_id
1 'polypeptide(L)'
;VAARAGLTRASGMTLLDLLRRQQITPELADAALDLLDGWDLPQEGWDPGWERDILLFETRYQAFHERETRLLQGQRAWDHVRIPVDFRVEHLPGLSTEVKEKLQRHRPETLGQASRIPGITHAAVTLLHLLLERNRPA
;
A
#
# COMPACT_ATOMS: atom_id res chain seq x y z
N VAL A 1 1.05 22.57 37.52
CA VAL A 1 1.68 23.33 36.41
C VAL A 1 1.04 23.01 35.06
N ALA A 2 0.97 21.75 34.64
CA ALA A 2 0.32 21.35 33.37
C ALA A 2 -1.13 21.85 33.20
N ALA A 3 -1.99 21.67 34.21
CA ALA A 3 -3.36 22.19 34.18
C ALA A 3 -3.44 23.73 34.12
N ARG A 4 -2.47 24.43 34.71
CA ARG A 4 -2.36 25.90 34.62
C ARG A 4 -1.86 26.38 33.25
N ALA A 5 -1.17 25.51 32.50
CA ALA A 5 -0.71 25.76 31.14
C ALA A 5 -1.75 25.34 30.07
N GLY A 6 -2.97 24.97 30.48
CA GLY A 6 -4.04 24.55 29.56
C GLY A 6 -3.83 23.17 28.93
N LEU A 7 -2.81 22.42 29.37
CA LEU A 7 -2.60 21.04 28.94
C LEU A 7 -3.69 20.17 29.56
N THR A 8 -4.58 19.68 28.71
CA THR A 8 -5.61 18.69 29.07
C THR A 8 -5.20 17.33 28.52
N ARG A 9 -5.52 16.24 29.24
CA ARG A 9 -5.49 14.91 28.60
C ARG A 9 -6.55 14.94 27.52
N ALA A 10 -6.15 14.98 26.25
CA ALA A 10 -7.06 14.80 25.14
C ALA A 10 -7.66 13.40 25.27
N SER A 11 -8.92 13.31 25.71
CA SER A 11 -9.65 12.06 25.80
C SER A 11 -9.86 11.54 24.38
N GLY A 12 -9.00 10.62 23.94
CA GLY A 12 -9.12 9.97 22.64
C GLY A 12 -7.81 9.63 21.93
N MET A 13 -6.65 10.07 22.42
CA MET A 13 -5.37 9.68 21.82
C MET A 13 -4.90 8.35 22.38
N THR A 14 -4.74 7.34 21.52
CA THR A 14 -4.16 6.06 21.93
C THR A 14 -2.64 6.16 22.03
N LEU A 15 -2.03 5.25 22.79
CA LEU A 15 -0.56 5.12 22.80
C LEU A 15 -0.01 4.85 21.39
N LEU A 16 -0.74 4.08 20.57
CA LEU A 16 -0.41 3.85 19.16
C LEU A 16 -0.34 5.16 18.35
N ASP A 17 -1.30 6.06 18.56
CA ASP A 17 -1.30 7.37 17.89
C ASP A 17 -0.10 8.23 18.31
N LEU A 18 0.36 8.06 19.55
CA LEU A 18 1.55 8.73 20.07
C LEU A 18 2.81 8.18 19.38
N LEU A 19 2.99 6.86 19.35
CA LEU A 19 4.16 6.17 18.79
C LEU A 19 4.33 6.38 17.27
N ARG A 20 3.22 6.57 16.54
CA ARG A 20 3.22 6.92 15.11
C ARG A 20 3.83 8.30 14.80
N ARG A 21 4.08 9.16 15.79
CA ARG A 21 4.66 10.49 15.56
C ARG A 21 6.16 10.39 15.28
N GLN A 22 6.61 11.10 14.23
CA GLN A 22 8.00 11.15 13.77
C GLN A 22 9.02 11.68 14.82
N GLN A 23 8.55 12.32 15.89
CA GLN A 23 9.39 12.99 16.90
C GLN A 23 9.45 12.20 18.23
N ILE A 24 9.02 10.94 18.25
CA ILE A 24 9.15 10.08 19.44
C ILE A 24 10.61 9.65 19.58
N THR A 25 11.25 10.06 20.68
CA THR A 25 12.58 9.59 21.07
C THR A 25 12.49 8.23 21.76
N PRO A 26 13.58 7.44 21.80
CA PRO A 26 13.59 6.16 22.53
C PRO A 26 13.15 6.31 23.98
N GLU A 27 13.62 7.35 24.68
CA GLU A 27 13.31 7.57 26.10
C GLU A 27 11.83 7.85 26.35
N LEU A 28 11.18 8.57 25.42
CA LEU A 28 9.75 8.83 25.49
C LEU A 28 8.93 7.59 25.13
N ALA A 29 9.43 6.76 24.22
CA ALA A 29 8.80 5.49 23.88
C ALA A 29 8.88 4.53 25.07
N ASP A 30 10.06 4.37 25.69
CA ASP A 30 10.27 3.55 26.89
C ASP A 30 9.31 3.99 28.00
N ALA A 31 9.34 5.29 28.36
CA ALA A 31 8.48 5.83 29.42
C ALA A 31 6.97 5.67 29.14
N ALA A 32 6.56 5.55 27.87
CA ALA A 32 5.18 5.35 27.50
C ALA A 32 4.79 3.87 27.45
N LEU A 33 5.73 2.99 27.10
CA LEU A 33 5.56 1.53 27.09
C LEU A 33 5.54 0.97 28.52
N ASP A 34 6.31 1.55 29.44
CA ASP A 34 6.30 1.23 30.88
C ASP A 34 4.92 1.45 31.53
N LEU A 35 4.02 2.20 30.88
CA LEU A 35 2.64 2.39 31.33
C LEU A 35 1.70 1.25 30.94
N LEU A 36 2.16 0.32 30.10
CA LEU A 36 1.39 -0.84 29.66
C LEU A 36 1.57 -2.01 30.62
N ASP A 37 0.45 -2.52 31.12
CA ASP A 37 0.45 -3.78 31.86
C ASP A 37 1.00 -4.91 30.97
N GLY A 38 2.07 -5.55 31.42
CA GLY A 38 2.68 -6.68 30.74
C GLY A 38 3.81 -6.36 29.76
N TRP A 39 4.20 -5.09 29.61
CA TRP A 39 5.40 -4.71 28.84
C TRP A 39 6.68 -5.32 29.45
N ASP A 40 6.78 -5.31 30.78
CA ASP A 40 7.92 -5.87 31.54
C ASP A 40 7.75 -7.37 31.89
N LEU A 41 7.26 -8.19 30.96
CA LEU A 41 7.23 -9.64 31.13
C LEU A 41 8.41 -10.28 30.40
N PRO A 42 9.60 -10.40 31.03
CA PRO A 42 10.78 -10.95 30.38
C PRO A 42 10.52 -12.42 30.03
N GLN A 43 10.43 -12.68 28.73
CA GLN A 43 10.54 -14.02 28.16
C GLN A 43 12.03 -14.33 27.95
N GLU A 44 12.38 -15.61 27.84
CA GLU A 44 13.77 -15.98 27.57
C GLU A 44 14.23 -15.35 26.25
N GLY A 45 15.31 -14.54 26.29
CA GLY A 45 15.80 -13.78 25.13
C GLY A 45 15.10 -12.44 24.88
N TRP A 46 14.25 -11.95 25.79
CA TRP A 46 13.61 -10.65 25.68
C TRP A 46 14.60 -9.50 25.87
N ASP A 47 14.64 -8.57 24.91
CA ASP A 47 15.38 -7.31 24.97
C ASP A 47 14.39 -6.15 24.76
N PRO A 48 14.08 -5.35 25.80
CA PRO A 48 13.13 -4.26 25.70
C PRO A 48 13.52 -3.20 24.67
N GLY A 49 14.82 -2.98 24.45
CA GLY A 49 15.29 -2.03 23.44
C GLY A 49 14.98 -2.50 22.02
N TRP A 50 15.24 -3.78 21.76
CA TRP A 50 14.92 -4.43 20.49
C TRP A 50 13.40 -4.47 20.22
N GLU A 51 12.61 -4.86 21.23
CA GLU A 51 11.15 -4.93 21.11
C GLU A 51 10.53 -3.56 20.88
N ARG A 52 11.00 -2.51 21.59
CA ARG A 52 10.61 -1.13 21.33
C ARG A 52 10.90 -0.75 19.88
N ASP A 53 12.10 -1.04 19.39
CA ASP A 53 12.53 -0.62 18.05
C ASP A 53 11.71 -1.31 16.96
N ILE A 54 11.40 -2.61 17.11
CA ILE A 54 10.45 -3.32 16.24
C ILE A 54 9.07 -2.66 16.29
N LEU A 55 8.53 -2.39 17.48
CA LEU A 55 7.22 -1.75 17.61
C LEU A 55 7.19 -0.37 16.94
N LEU A 56 8.21 0.46 17.15
CA LEU A 56 8.31 1.76 16.49
C LEU A 56 8.44 1.61 14.97
N PHE A 57 9.17 0.61 14.50
CA PHE A 57 9.25 0.29 13.08
C PHE A 57 7.88 -0.10 12.53
N GLU A 58 7.26 -1.15 13.06
CA GLU A 58 5.96 -1.65 12.61
C GLU A 58 4.90 -0.54 12.61
N THR A 59 4.80 0.23 13.69
CA THR A 59 3.78 1.29 13.81
C THR A 59 3.98 2.43 12.81
N ARG A 60 5.22 2.80 12.48
CA ARG A 60 5.53 3.88 11.52
C ARG A 60 5.47 3.39 10.08
N TYR A 61 5.88 2.15 9.82
CA TYR A 61 5.97 1.57 8.48
C TYR A 61 4.68 0.87 8.04
N GLN A 62 3.73 0.60 8.94
CA GLN A 62 2.45 -0.03 8.64
C GLN A 62 1.72 0.65 7.46
N ALA A 63 1.63 1.98 7.45
CA ALA A 63 0.95 2.71 6.37
C ALA A 63 1.64 2.54 5.01
N PHE A 64 2.96 2.37 5.01
CA PHE A 64 3.74 2.10 3.80
C PHE A 64 3.52 0.66 3.33
N HIS A 65 3.57 -0.31 4.23
CA HIS A 65 3.26 -1.72 3.92
C HIS A 65 1.84 -1.88 3.39
N GLU A 66 0.85 -1.20 3.96
CA GLU A 66 -0.53 -1.21 3.46
C GLU A 66 -0.65 -0.59 2.07
N ARG A 67 0.11 0.48 1.78
CA ARG A 67 0.14 1.10 0.45
C ARG A 67 0.80 0.19 -0.57
N GLU A 68 1.94 -0.41 -0.23
CA GLU A 68 2.66 -1.36 -1.07
C GLU A 68 1.82 -2.60 -1.35
N THR A 69 1.19 -3.16 -0.32
CA THR A 69 0.29 -4.30 -0.45
C THR A 69 -0.87 -3.99 -1.38
N ARG A 70 -1.49 -2.81 -1.27
CA ARG A 70 -2.54 -2.38 -2.20
C ARG A 70 -2.05 -2.24 -3.63
N LEU A 71 -0.83 -1.72 -3.84
CA LEU A 71 -0.23 -1.64 -5.17
C LEU A 71 0.01 -3.03 -5.77
N LEU A 72 0.55 -3.96 -4.98
CA LEU A 72 0.77 -5.35 -5.39
C LEU A 72 -0.54 -6.09 -5.68
N GLN A 73 -1.57 -5.88 -4.84
CA GLN A 73 -2.90 -6.43 -5.08
C GLN A 73 -3.51 -5.88 -6.38
N GLY A 74 -3.39 -4.57 -6.63
CA GLY A 74 -3.81 -3.97 -7.88
C GLY A 74 -3.08 -4.52 -9.11
N GLN A 75 -1.79 -4.87 -8.99
CA GLN A 75 -1.06 -5.55 -10.05
C GLN A 75 -1.59 -6.98 -10.29
N ARG A 76 -1.81 -7.75 -9.22
CA ARG A 76 -2.35 -9.12 -9.31
C ARG A 76 -3.80 -9.17 -9.80
N ALA A 77 -4.57 -8.10 -9.59
CA ALA A 77 -5.94 -8.00 -10.08
C ALA A 77 -6.04 -8.14 -11.61
N TRP A 78 -4.97 -7.84 -12.34
CA TRP A 78 -4.97 -7.91 -13.81
C TRP A 78 -4.54 -9.27 -14.37
N ASP A 79 -3.90 -10.12 -13.57
CA ASP A 79 -3.31 -11.36 -14.05
C ASP A 79 -4.34 -12.37 -14.57
N HIS A 80 -5.57 -12.30 -14.07
CA HIS A 80 -6.67 -13.18 -14.48
C HIS A 80 -7.62 -12.57 -15.52
N VAL A 81 -7.48 -11.28 -15.82
CA VAL A 81 -8.35 -10.60 -16.79
C VAL A 81 -7.85 -10.86 -18.20
N ARG A 82 -8.57 -11.70 -18.95
CA ARG A 82 -8.21 -12.06 -20.31
C ARG A 82 -8.54 -10.98 -21.33
N ILE A 83 -7.64 -10.82 -22.29
CA ILE A 83 -7.84 -10.02 -23.49
C ILE A 83 -8.28 -10.99 -24.60
N PRO A 84 -9.49 -10.85 -25.16
CA PRO A 84 -9.94 -11.70 -26.26
C PRO A 84 -9.01 -11.62 -27.48
N VAL A 85 -8.80 -12.75 -28.17
CA VAL A 85 -7.88 -12.85 -29.33
C VAL A 85 -8.34 -11.96 -30.49
N ASP A 86 -9.64 -11.74 -30.61
CA ASP A 86 -10.29 -10.91 -31.62
C ASP A 86 -10.45 -9.43 -31.20
N PHE A 87 -9.92 -9.06 -30.03
CA PHE A 87 -10.02 -7.69 -29.52
C PHE A 87 -9.15 -6.72 -30.33
N ARG A 88 -9.81 -5.80 -31.05
CA ARG A 88 -9.16 -4.85 -31.96
C ARG A 88 -8.62 -3.63 -31.23
N VAL A 89 -7.34 -3.67 -30.88
CA VAL A 89 -6.64 -2.59 -30.15
C VAL A 89 -6.40 -1.33 -31.00
N GLU A 90 -6.40 -1.44 -32.34
CA GLU A 90 -6.18 -0.30 -33.26
C GLU A 90 -7.11 0.89 -32.96
N HIS A 91 -8.38 0.56 -32.71
CA HIS A 91 -9.47 1.53 -32.68
C HIS A 91 -9.82 2.00 -31.26
N LEU A 92 -9.02 1.61 -30.25
CA LEU A 92 -9.32 1.96 -28.88
C LEU A 92 -9.16 3.48 -28.65
N PRO A 93 -10.20 4.19 -28.22
CA PRO A 93 -10.10 5.60 -27.91
C PRO A 93 -9.28 5.81 -26.64
N GLY A 94 -8.53 6.91 -26.57
CA GLY A 94 -7.79 7.32 -25.37
C GLY A 94 -6.46 6.61 -25.12
N LEU A 95 -6.13 5.54 -25.85
CA LEU A 95 -4.78 4.95 -25.84
C LEU A 95 -3.88 5.69 -26.84
N SER A 96 -2.64 5.96 -26.44
CA SER A 96 -1.64 6.56 -27.34
C SER A 96 -1.24 5.59 -28.45
N THR A 97 -0.71 6.13 -29.55
CA THR A 97 -0.21 5.32 -30.67
C THR A 97 0.87 4.34 -30.21
N GLU A 98 1.82 4.79 -29.38
CA GLU A 98 2.88 3.93 -28.83
C GLU A 98 2.31 2.76 -28.00
N VAL A 99 1.29 3.01 -27.18
CA VAL A 99 0.64 1.94 -26.39
C VAL A 99 -0.06 0.94 -27.32
N LYS A 100 -0.79 1.42 -28.34
CA LYS A 100 -1.46 0.55 -29.31
C LYS A 100 -0.46 -0.32 -30.07
N GLU A 101 0.62 0.27 -30.56
CA GLU A 101 1.69 -0.45 -31.26
C GLU A 101 2.33 -1.52 -30.37
N LYS A 102 2.58 -1.21 -29.09
CA LYS A 102 3.12 -2.19 -28.13
C LYS A 102 2.15 -3.33 -27.87
N LEU A 103 0.86 -3.04 -27.66
CA LEU A 103 -0.16 -4.08 -27.48
C LEU A 103 -0.29 -4.97 -28.71
N GLN A 104 -0.23 -4.41 -29.92
CA GLN A 104 -0.25 -5.18 -31.17
C GLN A 104 0.99 -6.04 -31.38
N ARG A 105 2.17 -5.51 -31.03
CA ARG A 105 3.45 -6.22 -31.17
C ARG A 105 3.53 -7.38 -30.18
N HIS A 106 3.18 -7.15 -28.92
CA HIS A 106 3.35 -8.16 -27.87
C HIS A 106 2.16 -9.11 -27.73
N ARG A 107 0.97 -8.72 -28.20
CA ARG A 107 -0.29 -9.48 -28.11
C ARG A 107 -0.50 -10.17 -26.76
N PRO A 108 -0.55 -9.40 -25.65
CA PRO A 108 -0.72 -9.97 -24.33
C PRO A 108 -2.06 -10.72 -24.21
N GLU A 109 -2.06 -11.88 -23.57
CA GLU A 109 -3.26 -12.69 -23.31
C GLU A 109 -4.05 -12.17 -22.11
N THR A 110 -3.39 -11.45 -21.20
CA THR A 110 -4.01 -10.88 -20.00
C THR A 110 -3.61 -9.43 -19.79
N LEU A 111 -4.44 -8.68 -19.06
CA LEU A 111 -4.10 -7.32 -18.65
C LEU A 111 -2.83 -7.28 -17.80
N GLY A 112 -2.58 -8.31 -16.98
CA GLY A 112 -1.37 -8.42 -16.18
C GLY A 112 -0.10 -8.62 -17.02
N GLN A 113 -0.21 -9.30 -18.16
CA GLN A 113 0.88 -9.35 -19.14
C GLN A 113 1.06 -7.98 -19.81
N ALA A 114 -0.03 -7.32 -20.19
CA ALA A 114 0.02 -5.98 -20.78
C ALA A 114 0.70 -4.96 -19.84
N SER A 115 0.42 -5.02 -18.54
CA SER A 115 0.99 -4.10 -17.55
C SER A 115 2.50 -4.22 -17.36
N ARG A 116 3.10 -5.36 -17.76
CA ARG A 116 4.56 -5.60 -17.66
C ARG A 116 5.32 -5.17 -18.90
N ILE A 117 4.63 -4.78 -19.98
CA ILE A 117 5.27 -4.30 -21.21
C ILE A 117 5.90 -2.92 -20.92
N PRO A 118 7.22 -2.75 -21.18
CA PRO A 118 7.90 -1.47 -20.93
C PRO A 118 7.23 -0.28 -21.64
N GLY A 119 6.92 0.76 -20.86
CA GLY A 119 6.25 1.97 -21.34
C GLY A 119 4.74 1.81 -21.57
N ILE A 120 4.12 0.73 -21.11
CA ILE A 120 2.67 0.72 -20.83
C ILE A 120 2.47 1.19 -19.38
N THR A 121 1.69 2.26 -19.20
CA THR A 121 1.44 2.85 -17.88
C THR A 121 0.25 2.19 -17.19
N HIS A 122 0.16 2.31 -15.87
CA HIS A 122 -1.01 1.84 -15.10
C HIS A 122 -2.32 2.45 -15.63
N ALA A 123 -2.33 3.73 -16.00
CA ALA A 123 -3.50 4.39 -16.57
C ALA A 123 -3.96 3.76 -17.89
N ALA A 124 -3.02 3.34 -18.75
CA ALA A 124 -3.34 2.65 -19.99
C ALA A 124 -3.97 1.27 -19.74
N VAL A 125 -3.47 0.52 -18.75
CA VAL A 125 -4.02 -0.79 -18.36
C VAL A 125 -5.44 -0.62 -17.78
N THR A 126 -5.66 0.40 -16.95
CA THR A 126 -6.99 0.71 -16.41
C THR A 126 -7.98 1.07 -17.52
N LEU A 127 -7.57 1.88 -18.50
CA LEU A 127 -8.42 2.20 -19.65
C LEU A 127 -8.71 0.95 -20.50
N LEU A 128 -7.70 0.12 -20.74
CA LEU A 128 -7.87 -1.14 -21.46
C LEU A 128 -8.88 -2.06 -20.76
N HIS A 129 -8.83 -2.16 -19.43
CA HIS A 129 -9.83 -2.90 -18.66
C HIS A 129 -11.25 -2.38 -18.87
N LEU A 130 -11.46 -1.07 -18.74
CA LEU A 130 -12.78 -0.46 -18.91
C LEU A 130 -13.33 -0.71 -20.32
N LEU A 131 -12.47 -0.68 -21.34
CA LEU A 131 -12.84 -0.95 -22.73
C LEU A 131 -13.14 -2.44 -22.96
N LEU A 132 -12.48 -3.35 -22.26
CA LEU A 132 -12.79 -4.79 -22.31
C LEU A 132 -14.15 -5.08 -21.67
N GLU A 133 -14.43 -4.53 -20.49
CA GLU A 133 -15.72 -4.70 -19.81
C GLU A 133 -16.88 -4.13 -20.64
N ARG A 134 -16.67 -3.01 -21.34
CA ARG A 134 -17.70 -2.43 -22.23
C ARG A 134 -18.02 -3.29 -23.46
N ASN A 135 -17.07 -4.10 -23.92
CA ASN A 135 -17.22 -4.94 -25.11
C ASN A 135 -17.52 -6.41 -24.78
N ARG A 136 -17.72 -6.78 -23.51
CA ARG A 136 -18.19 -8.13 -23.18
C ARG A 136 -19.62 -8.31 -23.68
N PRO A 137 -19.90 -9.32 -24.52
CA PRO A 137 -21.29 -9.71 -24.78
C PRO A 137 -21.89 -10.20 -23.46
N ALA A 138 -23.14 -9.78 -23.19
CA ALA A 138 -23.92 -10.20 -22.02
C ALA A 138 -24.14 -11.71 -21.98
#